data_AF-A0A9P8F9D4-F1
#
_entry.id   AF-A0A9P8F9D4-F1
#
_cell.length_a   1.000
_cell.length_b   1.000
_cell.length_c   1.000
_cell.angle_alpha   90.00
_cell.angle_beta   90.00
_cell.angle_gamma   90.00
#
_symmetry.space_group_name_H-M   'P 1'
#
loop_
_entity.id
_entity.type
_entity.pdbx_description
1 polymer ?
#
loop_
_entity_poly.entity_id
_entity_poly.type
_entity_poly.pdbx_seq_one_letter_code
_entity_poly.pdbx_strand_id
1 'polypeptide(L)'
;MSKSITANEVKEHATPEKGLYIIIDKGVYSMADFVDEHPGGAKILKRVGGKGSGGDYRLKDEFADKAGTDASKQFWKYHNEGVLKKYQPRLKIGELKEEAKL
;
A
#
# COMPACT_ATOMS: atom_id res chain seq x y z
N MET A 1 5.77 -11.88 -14.75
CA MET A 1 7.12 -11.46 -14.32
C MET A 1 6.98 -10.81 -12.95
N SER A 2 7.28 -11.51 -11.86
CA SER A 2 7.18 -10.94 -10.51
C SER A 2 8.37 -10.01 -10.28
N LYS A 3 8.13 -8.69 -10.27
CA LYS A 3 9.17 -7.69 -10.01
C LYS A 3 9.50 -7.68 -8.52
N SER A 4 10.77 -7.69 -8.16
CA SER A 4 11.19 -7.59 -6.76
C SER A 4 11.36 -6.12 -6.40
N ILE A 5 10.54 -5.63 -5.47
CA ILE A 5 10.50 -4.21 -5.07
C ILE A 5 11.04 -4.08 -3.66
N THR A 6 11.98 -3.16 -3.42
CA THR A 6 12.57 -2.97 -2.09
C THR A 6 11.69 -2.13 -1.19
N ALA A 7 11.85 -2.26 0.13
CA ALA A 7 11.16 -1.40 1.08
C ALA A 7 11.47 0.09 0.85
N ASN A 8 12.67 0.41 0.34
CA ASN A 8 13.03 1.78 0.00
C ASN A 8 12.23 2.30 -1.20
N GLU A 9 12.04 1.49 -2.24
CA GLU A 9 11.21 1.86 -3.39
C GLU A 9 9.75 2.06 -2.96
N VAL A 10 9.18 1.17 -2.15
CA VAL A 10 7.81 1.37 -1.60
C VAL A 10 7.72 2.65 -0.76
N LYS A 11 8.79 3.03 -0.04
CA LYS A 11 8.84 4.29 0.73
C LYS A 11 8.81 5.53 -0.16
N GLU A 12 9.50 5.50 -1.30
CA GLU A 12 9.47 6.60 -2.26
C GLU A 12 8.10 6.72 -2.93
N HIS A 13 7.45 5.59 -3.14
CA HIS A 13 6.10 5.44 -3.68
C HIS A 13 5.00 5.49 -2.59
N ALA A 14 5.07 6.51 -1.73
CA ALA A 14 4.14 6.72 -0.62
C ALA A 14 3.00 7.72 -0.92
N THR A 15 2.94 8.30 -2.12
CA THR A 15 1.91 9.28 -2.45
C THR A 15 1.30 8.98 -3.82
N PRO A 16 0.02 9.33 -4.04
CA PRO A 16 -0.60 9.18 -5.37
C PRO A 16 0.20 9.88 -6.47
N GLU A 17 0.85 11.00 -6.15
CA GLU A 17 1.68 11.77 -7.09
C GLU A 17 2.97 11.05 -7.46
N LYS A 18 3.57 10.31 -6.52
CA LYS A 18 4.80 9.53 -6.77
C LYS A 18 4.51 8.11 -7.22
N GLY A 19 3.25 7.68 -7.24
CA GLY A 19 2.86 6.28 -7.30
C GLY A 19 2.61 5.75 -5.91
N LEU A 20 1.41 5.28 -5.61
CA LEU A 20 1.01 4.83 -4.27
C LEU A 20 1.19 3.32 -4.17
N TYR A 21 2.22 2.84 -3.48
CA TYR A 21 2.47 1.41 -3.32
C TYR A 21 2.05 0.93 -1.94
N ILE A 22 1.34 -0.21 -1.92
CA ILE A 22 0.94 -0.88 -0.68
C ILE A 22 1.43 -2.32 -0.69
N ILE A 23 1.75 -2.82 0.50
CA ILE A 23 2.15 -4.21 0.69
C ILE A 23 0.96 -4.98 1.24
N ILE A 24 0.60 -6.08 0.58
CA ILE A 24 -0.42 -7.03 1.04
C ILE A 24 0.19 -8.44 0.93
N ASP A 25 0.35 -9.10 2.07
CA ASP A 25 0.85 -10.48 2.17
C ASP A 25 2.18 -10.66 1.42
N LYS A 26 3.13 -9.72 1.64
CA LYS A 26 4.42 -9.61 0.93
C LYS A 26 4.33 -9.27 -0.57
N GLY A 27 3.15 -9.21 -1.17
CA GLY A 27 2.95 -8.66 -2.50
C GLY A 27 2.97 -7.14 -2.50
N VAL A 28 3.56 -6.51 -3.50
CA VAL A 28 3.55 -5.05 -3.69
C VAL A 28 2.55 -4.71 -4.79
N TYR A 29 1.63 -3.80 -4.48
CA TYR A 29 0.54 -3.40 -5.35
C TYR A 29 0.59 -1.89 -5.59
N SER A 30 0.53 -1.48 -6.86
CA SER A 30 0.37 -0.07 -7.23
C SER A 30 -1.10 0.29 -7.20
N MET A 31 -1.40 1.34 -6.43
CA MET A 31 -2.72 1.91 -6.31
C MET A 31 -2.82 3.28 -6.98
N ALA A 32 -1.75 3.79 -7.60
CA ALA A 32 -1.70 5.15 -8.14
C ALA A 32 -2.85 5.44 -9.11
N ASP A 33 -3.06 4.54 -10.08
CA ASP A 33 -4.13 4.60 -11.06
C ASP A 33 -5.50 4.18 -10.49
N PHE A 34 -5.50 3.44 -9.38
CA PHE A 34 -6.70 2.91 -8.75
C PHE A 34 -7.26 3.80 -7.64
N VAL A 35 -6.57 4.89 -7.27
CA VAL A 35 -6.99 5.78 -6.17
C VAL A 35 -8.40 6.32 -6.41
N ASP A 36 -8.70 6.74 -7.63
CA ASP A 36 -10.01 7.32 -7.98
C ASP A 36 -11.07 6.25 -8.27
N GLU A 37 -10.65 5.10 -8.82
CA GLU A 37 -11.54 3.95 -9.08
C GLU A 37 -11.87 3.14 -7.82
N HIS A 38 -11.23 3.41 -6.68
CA HIS A 38 -11.46 2.64 -5.46
C HIS A 38 -12.87 2.89 -4.90
N PRO A 39 -13.74 1.85 -4.81
CA PRO A 39 -15.13 2.00 -4.37
C PRO A 39 -15.26 2.44 -2.89
N GLY A 40 -14.23 2.27 -2.07
CA GLY A 40 -14.17 2.83 -0.71
C GLY A 40 -13.69 4.28 -0.63
N GLY A 41 -13.43 4.91 -1.79
CA GLY A 41 -12.99 6.29 -1.94
C GLY A 41 -11.48 6.51 -1.87
N ALA A 42 -10.99 7.45 -2.67
CA ALA A 42 -9.60 7.88 -2.76
C ALA A 42 -8.99 8.34 -1.42
N LYS A 43 -9.82 8.95 -0.56
CA LYS A 43 -9.37 9.51 0.73
C LYS A 43 -8.76 8.45 1.65
N ILE A 44 -9.25 7.21 1.59
CA ILE A 44 -8.75 6.13 2.44
C ILE A 44 -7.39 5.65 1.95
N LEU A 45 -7.20 5.52 0.64
CA LEU A 45 -5.90 5.14 0.08
C LEU A 45 -4.83 6.20 0.32
N LYS A 46 -5.16 7.48 0.16
CA LYS A 46 -4.26 8.59 0.47
C LYS A 46 -3.81 8.59 1.94
N ARG A 47 -4.64 8.06 2.86
CA ARG A 47 -4.31 7.91 4.28
C ARG A 47 -3.44 6.68 4.57
N VAL A 48 -3.56 5.60 3.77
CA VAL A 48 -2.80 4.35 3.99
C VAL A 48 -1.41 4.42 3.39
N GLY A 49 -1.26 4.96 2.18
CA GLY A 49 0.05 4.99 1.55
C GLY A 49 0.89 6.20 1.92
N GLY A 50 0.29 7.32 2.37
CA GLY A 50 0.99 8.57 2.63
C GLY A 50 1.00 9.03 4.08
N LYS A 51 2.10 9.72 4.47
CA LYS A 51 2.17 10.54 5.68
C LYS A 51 1.17 11.69 5.50
N GLY A 52 -0.01 11.53 6.10
CA GLY A 52 -1.14 12.44 5.91
C GLY A 52 -0.79 13.87 6.28
N SER A 53 -0.96 14.79 5.33
CA SER A 53 -1.11 16.21 5.62
C SER A 53 -2.58 16.47 5.99
N GLY A 54 -2.84 16.72 7.28
CA GLY A 54 -4.10 17.33 7.72
C GLY A 54 -5.18 16.35 8.16
N GLY A 55 -5.03 15.83 9.37
CA GLY A 55 -6.12 15.19 10.09
C GLY A 55 -5.62 14.69 11.44
N ASP A 56 -6.03 15.38 12.50
CA ASP A 56 -5.86 15.01 13.92
C ASP A 56 -6.58 13.69 14.23
N TYR A 57 -6.14 12.61 13.61
CA TYR A 57 -6.38 11.26 14.09
C TYR A 57 -5.01 10.69 14.37
N ARG A 58 -4.60 10.81 15.64
CA ARG A 58 -3.55 10.03 16.29
C ARG A 58 -3.83 8.53 16.08
N LEU A 59 -3.54 8.01 14.89
CA LEU A 59 -3.12 6.63 14.73
C LEU A 59 -1.74 6.56 15.38
N LYS A 60 -1.78 6.41 16.72
CA LYS A 60 -0.67 6.32 17.64
C LYS A 60 0.47 5.50 17.00
N ASP A 61 1.60 6.16 16.82
CA ASP A 61 3.00 5.70 16.92
C ASP A 61 3.48 4.37 16.30
N GLU A 62 2.64 3.44 15.85
CA GLU A 62 3.10 2.18 15.26
C GLU A 62 3.16 2.21 13.72
N PHE A 63 2.42 3.12 13.08
CA PHE A 63 2.27 3.16 11.62
C PHE A 63 2.82 4.43 10.96
N ALA A 64 3.16 5.46 11.75
CA ALA A 64 3.47 6.80 11.25
C ALA A 64 4.91 6.98 10.72
N ASP A 65 5.82 6.04 10.99
CA ASP A 65 7.24 6.18 10.65
C ASP A 65 7.71 5.27 9.50
N LYS A 66 6.79 4.51 8.89
CA LYS A 66 7.11 3.62 7.78
C LYS A 66 6.17 3.88 6.61
N ALA A 67 6.55 4.81 5.74
CA ALA A 67 6.14 4.72 4.34
C ALA A 67 6.43 3.30 3.82
N GLY A 68 5.52 2.70 3.05
CA GLY A 68 5.59 1.29 2.69
C GLY A 68 5.33 0.30 3.84
N THR A 69 4.28 0.55 4.63
CA THR A 69 3.82 -0.40 5.65
C THR A 69 2.86 -1.44 5.05
N ASP A 70 2.98 -2.66 5.55
CA ASP A 70 2.03 -3.75 5.31
C ASP A 70 0.60 -3.31 5.64
N ALA A 71 -0.20 -3.12 4.58
CA ALA A 71 -1.61 -2.76 4.68
C ALA A 71 -2.50 -4.00 4.82
N SER A 72 -1.92 -5.21 4.89
CA SER A 72 -2.65 -6.48 4.95
C SER A 72 -3.74 -6.45 6.02
N LYS A 73 -3.39 -6.08 7.26
CA LYS A 73 -4.36 -6.03 8.37
C LYS A 73 -5.58 -5.17 8.05
N GLN A 74 -5.36 -4.00 7.44
CA GLN A 74 -6.46 -3.09 7.13
C GLN A 74 -7.21 -3.52 5.87
N PHE A 75 -6.52 -4.09 4.88
CA PHE A 75 -7.15 -4.68 3.70
C PHE A 75 -8.10 -5.80 4.11
N TRP A 76 -7.62 -6.81 4.86
CA TRP A 76 -8.40 -7.96 5.32
C TRP A 76 -9.57 -7.61 6.24
N LYS A 77 -9.49 -6.48 6.95
CA LYS A 77 -10.58 -6.00 7.80
C LYS A 77 -11.80 -5.55 6.99
N TYR A 78 -11.59 -5.01 5.79
CA TYR A 78 -12.66 -4.44 4.96
C TYR A 78 -12.86 -5.17 3.62
N HIS A 79 -11.94 -6.06 3.25
CA HIS A 79 -11.90 -6.78 1.98
C HIS A 79 -11.53 -8.24 2.20
N ASN A 80 -11.93 -9.09 1.26
CA ASN A 80 -11.64 -10.52 1.27
C ASN A 80 -10.74 -10.93 0.11
N GLU A 81 -10.29 -12.18 0.12
CA GLU A 81 -9.40 -12.76 -0.90
C GLU A 81 -9.96 -12.63 -2.32
N GLY A 82 -11.30 -12.68 -2.48
CA GLY A 82 -11.94 -12.53 -3.79
C GLY A 82 -11.69 -11.15 -4.41
N VAL A 83 -11.67 -10.09 -3.59
CA VAL A 83 -11.33 -8.73 -4.07
C VAL A 83 -9.86 -8.70 -4.46
N LEU A 84 -8.98 -9.26 -3.61
CA LEU A 84 -7.55 -9.33 -3.91
C LEU A 84 -7.33 -10.07 -5.24
N LYS A 85 -7.85 -11.28 -5.41
CA LYS A 85 -7.70 -12.08 -6.65
C LYS A 85 -8.23 -11.37 -7.90
N LYS A 86 -9.31 -10.58 -7.76
CA LYS A 86 -9.88 -9.80 -8.87
C LYS A 86 -8.98 -8.66 -9.32
N TYR A 87 -8.36 -7.94 -8.38
CA TYR A 87 -7.54 -6.77 -8.69
C TYR A 87 -6.04 -7.05 -8.73
N GLN A 88 -5.58 -8.14 -8.12
CA GLN A 88 -4.20 -8.59 -8.07
C GLN A 88 -3.53 -8.62 -9.44
N PRO A 89 -4.07 -9.24 -10.50
CA PRO A 89 -3.40 -9.25 -11.80
C PRO A 89 -3.28 -7.86 -12.45
N ARG A 90 -4.10 -6.90 -12.02
CA ARG A 90 -4.09 -5.51 -12.52
C ARG A 90 -3.20 -4.60 -11.69
N LEU A 91 -3.20 -4.77 -10.36
CA LEU A 91 -2.56 -3.87 -9.41
C LEU A 91 -1.24 -4.40 -8.86
N LYS A 92 -1.03 -5.74 -8.82
CA LYS A 92 0.23 -6.34 -8.33
C LYS A 92 1.33 -6.00 -9.31
N ILE A 93 2.25 -5.16 -8.86
CA ILE A 93 3.44 -4.80 -9.64
C ILE A 93 4.61 -5.72 -9.31
N GLY A 94 4.57 -6.39 -8.15
CA GLY A 94 5.69 -7.17 -7.68
C GLY A 94 5.50 -7.78 -6.30
N GLU A 95 6.62 -8.17 -5.70
CA GLU A 95 6.70 -8.72 -4.35
C GLU A 95 7.81 -7.98 -3.61
N LEU A 96 7.61 -7.79 -2.31
CA LEU A 96 8.54 -7.08 -1.47
C LEU A 96 9.81 -7.92 -1.35
N LYS A 97 10.92 -7.36 -1.81
CA LYS A 97 12.25 -7.91 -1.61
C LYS A 97 12.57 -7.74 -0.12
N GLU A 98 12.41 -8.82 0.65
CA GLU A 98 12.96 -8.91 2.00
C GLU A 98 14.48 -8.81 1.87
N GLU A 99 15.04 -7.62 2.11
CA GLU A 99 16.47 -7.49 2.37
C GLU A 99 16.72 -8.17 3.71
N ALA A 100 17.30 -9.37 3.65
CA ALA A 100 17.81 -10.08 4.80
C ALA A 100 18.74 -9.11 5.55
N LYS A 101 18.26 -8.59 6.67
CA LYS A 101 19.05 -7.77 7.57
C LYS A 101 20.11 -8.69 8.17
N LEU A 102 21.29 -8.68 7.55
CA LEU A 102 22.49 -9.37 8.01
C LEU A 102 23.01 -8.72 9.30
#